data_AF-A0A956WZU0-F1
#
_entry.id   AF-A0A956WZU0-F1
#
_cell.length_a   1.000
_cell.length_b   1.000
_cell.length_c   1.000
_cell.angle_alpha   90.00
_cell.angle_beta   90.00
_cell.angle_gamma   90.00
#
_symmetry.space_group_name_H-M   'P 1'
#
loop_
_entity.id
_entity.type
_entity.pdbx_description
1 polymer ?
#
loop_
_entity_poly.entity_id
_entity_poly.type
_entity_poly.pdbx_seq_one_letter_code
_entity_poly.pdbx_strand_id
1 'polypeptide(L)'
;MQRSKTIRRAVPLALLIAALAILSAVTVSRASQNAALQDATATPAVTASANEEAMADATGAFITINPEAGFPLDPFLVSVQAGGPVTASTLSEACQGYISEDPIVTADYQGEADTLKVFFYSDSNTTLVVETPDGDYLCNDDTSGLLLDPTVAITQPVTGTYNVWVGNSVPRGLAAGFLVFTTRDDMSASKLALASLV
;
A
#
# COMPACT_ATOMS: atom_id res chain seq x y z
N MET A 1 -73.10 12.59 -27.10
CA MET A 1 -73.60 11.98 -25.85
C MET A 1 -72.93 10.62 -25.74
N GLN A 2 -72.19 10.16 -24.71
CA GLN A 2 -72.12 10.37 -23.25
C GLN A 2 -70.63 10.34 -22.82
N ARG A 3 -70.12 11.34 -22.08
CA ARG A 3 -69.92 11.36 -20.60
C ARG A 3 -69.21 10.14 -19.96
N SER A 4 -67.90 10.34 -19.73
CA SER A 4 -67.13 10.18 -18.48
C SER A 4 -67.63 9.23 -17.38
N LYS A 5 -66.72 8.39 -16.85
CA LYS A 5 -66.44 8.34 -15.40
C LYS A 5 -65.16 7.57 -15.06
N THR A 6 -64.19 8.32 -14.54
CA THR A 6 -62.98 7.89 -13.85
C THR A 6 -63.34 7.30 -12.48
N ILE A 7 -62.85 6.11 -12.13
CA ILE A 7 -63.00 5.52 -10.80
C ILE A 7 -61.62 5.46 -10.13
N ARG A 8 -61.39 6.37 -9.17
CA ARG A 8 -60.27 6.30 -8.22
C ARG A 8 -60.64 5.30 -7.13
N ARG A 9 -59.83 4.27 -6.90
CA ARG A 9 -59.95 3.38 -5.74
C ARG A 9 -59.02 3.88 -4.63
N ALA A 10 -59.60 4.18 -3.49
CA ALA A 10 -58.92 4.54 -2.25
C ALA A 10 -58.34 3.28 -1.58
N VAL A 11 -57.13 3.39 -1.03
CA VAL A 11 -56.44 2.36 -0.24
C VAL A 11 -56.80 2.58 1.23
N PRO A 12 -57.16 1.54 2.02
CA PRO A 12 -57.53 1.72 3.41
C PRO A 12 -56.30 1.80 4.32
N LEU A 13 -56.47 2.65 5.33
CA LEU A 13 -55.59 2.98 6.43
C LEU A 13 -55.47 1.78 7.40
N ALA A 14 -54.28 1.20 7.52
CA ALA A 14 -53.97 0.17 8.51
C ALA A 14 -53.36 0.83 9.77
N LEU A 15 -54.01 0.59 10.90
CA LEU A 15 -53.70 1.09 12.24
C LEU A 15 -52.78 0.11 13.00
N LEU A 16 -51.83 0.68 13.77
CA LEU A 16 -51.11 0.18 14.95
C LEU A 16 -50.28 -1.12 14.86
N ILE A 17 -49.01 -1.03 15.28
CA ILE A 17 -48.39 -1.73 16.44
C ILE A 17 -46.86 -1.52 16.36
N ALA A 18 -46.23 -1.16 17.51
CA ALA A 18 -44.82 -1.33 17.92
C ALA A 18 -44.26 -0.04 18.54
N ALA A 19 -43.49 0.00 19.62
CA ALA A 19 -43.11 -0.99 20.64
C ALA A 19 -42.60 -0.18 21.85
N LEU A 20 -42.78 -0.74 23.04
CA LEU A 20 -42.51 -0.14 24.35
C LEU A 20 -41.00 -0.02 24.62
N ALA A 21 -40.54 1.15 25.07
CA ALA A 21 -39.17 1.38 25.52
C ALA A 21 -38.91 0.72 26.89
N ILE A 22 -37.80 0.00 27.03
CA ILE A 22 -37.27 -0.40 28.35
C ILE A 22 -35.82 0.09 28.45
N LEU A 23 -35.68 1.08 29.34
CA LEU A 23 -34.45 1.66 29.84
C LEU A 23 -33.86 0.72 30.92
N SER A 24 -32.58 0.36 30.81
CA SER A 24 -31.85 -0.25 31.92
C SER A 24 -30.38 0.12 31.81
N ALA A 25 -30.00 1.21 32.50
CA ALA A 25 -28.62 1.51 32.82
C ALA A 25 -28.23 0.71 34.07
N VAL A 26 -27.15 -0.06 33.99
CA VAL A 26 -26.45 -0.58 35.17
C VAL A 26 -25.04 -0.04 35.13
N THR A 27 -24.73 0.79 36.12
CA THR A 27 -23.43 1.43 36.35
C THR A 27 -22.64 0.68 37.43
N VAL A 28 -21.34 0.57 37.17
CA VAL A 28 -20.18 0.59 38.10
C VAL A 28 -20.03 -0.55 39.12
N SER A 29 -18.86 -1.22 39.03
CA SER A 29 -18.00 -1.43 40.20
C SER A 29 -16.52 -1.45 39.79
N ARG A 30 -15.68 -0.69 40.51
CA ARG A 30 -14.21 -0.70 40.45
C ARG A 30 -13.65 -1.21 41.78
N ALA A 31 -12.42 -1.73 41.72
CA ALA A 31 -11.53 -2.20 42.80
C ALA A 31 -11.67 -3.71 43.14
N SER A 32 -10.61 -4.47 43.42
CA SER A 32 -9.27 -4.10 43.91
C SER A 32 -8.16 -5.10 43.50
N GLN A 33 -7.00 -4.53 43.16
CA GLN A 33 -5.62 -4.85 43.58
C GLN A 33 -5.24 -6.30 43.97
N ASN A 34 -4.23 -6.84 43.27
CA ASN A 34 -3.20 -7.66 43.91
C ASN A 34 -1.83 -7.15 43.48
N ALA A 35 -1.15 -6.49 44.41
CA ALA A 35 0.27 -6.21 44.36
C ALA A 35 1.04 -7.48 44.75
N ALA A 36 2.02 -7.87 43.95
CA ALA A 36 3.08 -8.77 44.37
C ALA A 36 4.41 -8.10 44.00
N LEU A 37 5.14 -7.75 45.06
CA LEU A 37 6.51 -7.27 45.04
C LEU A 37 7.41 -8.38 44.48
N GLN A 38 8.22 -8.06 43.47
CA GLN A 38 9.41 -8.84 43.15
C GLN A 38 10.63 -7.93 43.16
N ASP A 39 11.42 -8.15 44.20
CA ASP A 39 12.80 -7.78 44.39
C ASP A 39 13.64 -8.40 43.26
N ALA A 40 14.19 -7.57 42.38
CA ALA A 40 15.15 -7.98 41.36
C ALA A 40 16.32 -7.00 41.38
N THR A 41 17.41 -7.49 41.93
CA THR A 41 18.77 -6.94 41.94
C THR A 41 19.14 -6.23 40.63
N ALA A 42 19.48 -4.94 40.74
CA ALA A 42 19.98 -4.13 39.64
C ALA A 42 21.29 -4.69 39.07
N THR A 43 21.24 -5.12 37.81
CA THR A 43 22.42 -5.27 36.94
C THR A 43 22.65 -3.91 36.28
N PRO A 44 23.88 -3.38 36.17
CA PRO A 44 24.09 -2.12 35.47
C PRO A 44 23.68 -2.29 34.01
N ALA A 45 22.66 -1.53 33.59
CA ALA A 45 22.27 -1.43 32.20
C ALA A 45 23.45 -0.84 31.41
N VAL A 46 24.01 -1.62 30.49
CA VAL A 46 24.81 -1.08 29.40
C VAL A 46 23.86 -0.22 28.59
N THR A 47 24.03 1.10 28.65
CA THR A 47 23.40 2.02 27.72
C THR A 47 24.01 1.75 26.35
N ALA A 48 23.40 0.83 25.60
CA ALA A 48 23.53 0.82 24.16
C ALA A 48 22.89 2.13 23.69
N SER A 49 23.74 3.08 23.29
CA SER A 49 23.32 4.23 22.51
C SER A 49 22.89 3.71 21.15
N ALA A 50 21.67 3.17 21.07
CA ALA A 50 20.98 3.03 19.81
C ALA A 50 20.68 4.45 19.34
N ASN A 51 21.38 4.86 18.30
CA ASN A 51 20.90 5.81 17.32
C ASN A 51 19.54 5.32 16.78
N GLU A 52 18.49 5.56 17.56
CA GLU A 52 17.09 5.48 17.16
C GLU A 52 16.78 6.66 16.24
N GLU A 53 17.38 6.68 15.05
CA GLU A 53 16.83 7.46 13.93
C GLU A 53 15.63 6.69 13.39
N ALA A 54 14.46 7.01 13.96
CA ALA A 54 13.13 6.91 13.38
C ALA A 54 12.89 5.77 12.35
N MET A 55 12.86 4.52 12.79
CA MET A 55 11.99 3.51 12.18
C MET A 55 10.71 3.41 13.02
N ALA A 56 9.96 4.50 13.09
CA ALA A 56 8.61 4.51 13.65
C ALA A 56 7.72 5.17 12.61
N ASP A 57 6.74 4.42 12.11
CA ASP A 57 5.75 4.79 11.09
C ASP A 57 6.07 4.43 9.62
N ALA A 58 6.73 3.30 9.36
CA ALA A 58 6.68 2.68 8.04
C ALA A 58 5.55 1.63 8.02
N THR A 59 4.38 2.00 7.50
CA THR A 59 3.29 1.04 7.22
C THR A 59 3.66 0.08 6.05
N GLY A 60 4.74 0.39 5.32
CA GLY A 60 5.32 -0.40 4.23
C GLY A 60 6.57 -1.21 4.61
N ALA A 61 6.99 -2.09 3.70
CA ALA A 61 8.21 -2.87 3.86
C ALA A 61 9.47 -2.01 3.62
N PHE A 62 10.52 -2.21 4.41
CA PHE A 62 11.83 -1.59 4.18
C PHE A 62 12.81 -2.61 3.59
N ILE A 63 13.52 -2.23 2.52
CA ILE A 63 14.49 -3.08 1.84
C ILE A 63 15.77 -2.30 1.52
N THR A 64 16.89 -3.00 1.41
CA THR A 64 18.16 -2.44 0.92
C THR A 64 18.51 -3.08 -0.41
N ILE A 65 18.85 -2.25 -1.39
CA ILE A 65 19.27 -2.66 -2.74
C ILE A 65 20.70 -2.15 -2.95
N ASN A 66 21.67 -3.06 -2.96
CA ASN A 66 23.08 -2.73 -3.19
C ASN A 66 23.72 -3.56 -4.32
N PRO A 67 23.71 -3.07 -5.58
CA PRO A 67 24.28 -3.73 -6.76
C PRO A 67 25.71 -4.24 -6.60
N GLU A 68 26.52 -3.52 -5.84
CA GLU A 68 27.97 -3.76 -5.73
C GLU A 68 28.34 -4.74 -4.62
N ALA A 69 27.46 -4.95 -3.63
CA ALA A 69 27.70 -5.86 -2.51
C ALA A 69 27.66 -7.36 -2.88
N GLY A 70 27.74 -7.70 -4.17
CA GLY A 70 27.70 -9.08 -4.67
C GLY A 70 26.29 -9.64 -4.90
N PHE A 71 25.29 -8.76 -4.98
CA PHE A 71 23.96 -8.95 -5.59
C PHE A 71 23.47 -10.40 -5.82
N PRO A 72 23.06 -11.14 -4.76
CA PRO A 72 22.48 -12.46 -4.96
C PRO A 72 21.03 -12.42 -5.52
N LEU A 73 20.38 -11.25 -5.59
CA LEU A 73 18.94 -11.15 -5.87
C LEU A 73 18.62 -10.03 -6.89
N ASP A 74 19.26 -10.04 -8.06
CA ASP A 74 18.76 -9.27 -9.22
C ASP A 74 18.12 -10.22 -10.26
N PRO A 75 16.78 -10.20 -10.42
CA PRO A 75 15.83 -9.26 -9.83
C PRO A 75 15.51 -9.52 -8.35
N PHE A 76 15.20 -8.45 -7.60
CA PHE A 76 14.71 -8.51 -6.22
C PHE A 76 13.19 -8.37 -6.22
N LEU A 77 12.49 -9.28 -5.55
CA LEU A 77 11.03 -9.33 -5.55
C LEU A 77 10.45 -9.14 -4.15
N VAL A 78 9.44 -8.30 -4.03
CA VAL A 78 8.62 -8.13 -2.84
C VAL A 78 7.18 -8.47 -3.18
N SER A 79 6.57 -9.41 -2.46
CA SER A 79 5.14 -9.64 -2.59
C SER A 79 4.39 -8.55 -1.84
N VAL A 80 3.50 -7.85 -2.54
CA VAL A 80 2.74 -6.72 -2.00
C VAL A 80 1.29 -6.75 -2.47
N GLN A 81 0.44 -6.00 -1.79
CA GLN A 81 -0.91 -5.69 -2.22
C GLN A 81 -0.95 -4.25 -2.73
N ALA A 82 -1.32 -4.08 -3.99
CA ALA A 82 -1.53 -2.79 -4.62
C ALA A 82 -2.94 -2.25 -4.34
N GLY A 83 -3.07 -0.93 -4.40
CA GLY A 83 -4.33 -0.21 -4.30
C GLY A 83 -4.49 0.61 -3.02
N GLY A 84 -5.62 1.30 -2.92
CA GLY A 84 -5.97 2.06 -1.73
C GLY A 84 -7.04 3.12 -1.99
N PRO A 85 -7.33 3.98 -1.00
CA PRO A 85 -8.39 4.97 -1.11
C PRO A 85 -7.93 6.32 -1.68
N VAL A 86 -6.63 6.57 -1.81
CA VAL A 86 -6.06 7.88 -2.15
C VAL A 86 -5.82 7.96 -3.65
N THR A 87 -6.21 9.05 -4.31
CA THR A 87 -5.88 9.26 -5.73
C THR A 87 -4.39 9.61 -5.85
N ALA A 88 -3.64 8.92 -6.72
CA ALA A 88 -2.20 9.15 -6.89
C ALA A 88 -1.84 10.60 -7.29
N SER A 89 -2.79 11.33 -7.88
CA SER A 89 -2.64 12.74 -8.23
C SER A 89 -2.40 13.66 -7.03
N THR A 90 -2.59 13.19 -5.79
CA THR A 90 -2.23 13.94 -4.57
C THR A 90 -0.72 13.99 -4.34
N LEU A 91 0.05 13.03 -4.88
CA LEU A 91 1.52 13.05 -4.84
C LEU A 91 2.07 13.93 -5.97
N SER A 92 1.58 13.74 -7.20
CA SER A 92 1.92 14.56 -8.36
C SER A 92 0.79 14.51 -9.39
N GLU A 93 0.46 15.65 -10.01
CA GLU A 93 -0.67 15.76 -10.95
C GLU A 93 -0.59 14.78 -12.14
N ALA A 94 0.61 14.33 -12.50
CA ALA A 94 0.84 13.38 -13.59
C ALA A 94 0.49 11.92 -13.22
N CYS A 95 0.35 11.61 -11.93
CA CYS A 95 0.15 10.25 -11.44
C CYS A 95 -1.34 9.91 -11.39
N GLN A 96 -1.70 8.78 -11.99
CA GLN A 96 -3.08 8.31 -12.11
C GLN A 96 -3.34 7.10 -11.21
N GLY A 97 -4.61 6.74 -11.03
CA GLY A 97 -5.01 5.59 -10.22
C GLY A 97 -5.12 5.88 -8.72
N TYR A 98 -5.24 4.81 -7.94
CA TYR A 98 -5.55 4.83 -6.52
C TYR A 98 -4.52 4.03 -5.71
N ILE A 99 -3.90 4.67 -4.76
CA ILE A 99 -2.80 4.18 -3.92
C ILE A 99 -3.19 4.18 -2.44
N SER A 100 -2.35 3.55 -1.62
CA SER A 100 -2.36 3.68 -0.16
C SER A 100 -1.97 5.10 0.27
N GLU A 101 -2.27 5.43 1.53
CA GLU A 101 -1.83 6.70 2.15
C GLU A 101 -0.30 6.76 2.24
N ASP A 102 0.31 5.71 2.80
CA ASP A 102 1.76 5.58 2.94
C ASP A 102 2.38 4.73 1.82
N PRO A 103 3.68 4.89 1.51
CA PRO A 103 4.37 4.00 0.60
C PRO A 103 4.35 2.56 1.11
N ILE A 104 4.16 1.61 0.21
CA ILE A 104 4.10 0.18 0.56
C ILE A 104 5.48 -0.46 0.60
N VAL A 105 6.47 0.14 -0.08
CA VAL A 105 7.88 -0.25 -0.01
C VAL A 105 8.74 1.00 0.06
N THR A 106 9.68 1.03 1.00
CA THR A 106 10.77 1.99 1.05
C THR A 106 12.07 1.25 0.76
N ALA A 107 12.75 1.64 -0.31
CA ALA A 107 13.98 1.02 -0.78
C ALA A 107 15.18 1.95 -0.57
N ASP A 108 16.13 1.52 0.23
CA ASP A 108 17.43 2.17 0.38
C ASP A 108 18.40 1.63 -0.69
N TYR A 109 18.66 2.43 -1.71
CA TYR A 109 19.54 2.08 -2.83
C TYR A 109 20.96 2.58 -2.57
N GLN A 110 21.96 1.68 -2.61
CA GLN A 110 23.33 1.97 -2.13
C GLN A 110 24.46 1.73 -3.16
N GLY A 111 24.17 1.48 -4.44
CA GLY A 111 25.22 1.18 -5.42
C GLY A 111 25.13 1.99 -6.71
N GLU A 112 25.97 1.66 -7.68
CA GLU A 112 25.98 2.26 -9.01
C GLU A 112 25.40 1.31 -10.06
N ALA A 113 24.54 1.83 -10.92
CA ALA A 113 24.00 1.11 -12.08
C ALA A 113 23.64 2.12 -13.17
N ASP A 114 23.63 1.70 -14.43
CA ASP A 114 23.19 2.59 -15.51
C ASP A 114 21.67 2.84 -15.48
N THR A 115 20.91 1.86 -15.00
CA THR A 115 19.46 1.95 -14.86
C THR A 115 18.98 1.09 -13.70
N LEU A 116 18.04 1.62 -12.91
CA LEU A 116 17.21 0.84 -11.99
C LEU A 116 15.79 0.78 -12.55
N LYS A 117 15.29 -0.43 -12.80
CA LYS A 117 13.89 -0.67 -13.19
C LYS A 117 13.10 -1.13 -11.99
N VAL A 118 11.95 -0.52 -11.80
CA VAL A 118 10.93 -0.90 -10.84
C VAL A 118 9.66 -1.21 -11.64
N PHE A 119 9.11 -2.41 -11.49
CA PHE A 119 7.85 -2.75 -12.14
C PHE A 119 6.98 -3.63 -11.25
N PHE A 120 5.68 -3.59 -11.46
CA PHE A 120 4.74 -4.43 -10.74
C PHE A 120 4.16 -5.50 -11.66
N TYR A 121 4.24 -6.76 -11.24
CA TYR A 121 3.71 -7.89 -11.98
C TYR A 121 2.44 -8.41 -11.30
N SER A 122 1.30 -8.31 -11.98
CA SER A 122 0.01 -8.80 -11.46
C SER A 122 -0.95 -9.22 -12.58
N ASP A 123 -2.11 -9.75 -12.21
CA ASP A 123 -3.21 -10.05 -13.13
C ASP A 123 -4.25 -8.91 -13.23
N SER A 124 -3.93 -7.73 -12.69
CA SER A 124 -4.82 -6.56 -12.61
C SER A 124 -4.23 -5.34 -13.31
N ASN A 125 -5.08 -4.36 -13.64
CA ASN A 125 -4.64 -3.06 -14.12
C ASN A 125 -4.23 -2.20 -12.92
N THR A 126 -2.93 -1.96 -12.80
CA THR A 126 -2.29 -1.36 -11.63
C THR A 126 -1.53 -0.10 -12.02
N THR A 127 -1.05 0.63 -11.03
CA THR A 127 -0.19 1.80 -11.24
C THR A 127 0.98 1.76 -10.28
N LEU A 128 2.07 2.41 -10.65
CA LEU A 128 3.31 2.50 -9.90
C LEU A 128 3.69 3.97 -9.76
N VAL A 129 3.99 4.38 -8.54
CA VAL A 129 4.57 5.68 -8.21
C VAL A 129 5.85 5.45 -7.44
N VAL A 130 6.94 6.08 -7.87
CA VAL A 130 8.23 6.07 -7.19
C VAL A 130 8.61 7.51 -6.88
N GLU A 131 8.75 7.83 -5.60
CA GLU A 131 9.41 9.05 -5.14
C GLU A 131 10.92 8.79 -5.08
N THR A 132 11.70 9.63 -5.73
CA THR A 132 13.17 9.55 -5.77
C THR A 132 13.79 10.23 -4.54
N PRO A 133 15.09 9.99 -4.24
CA PRO A 133 15.77 10.58 -3.09
C PRO A 133 15.79 12.12 -3.07
N ASP A 134 15.66 12.77 -4.23
CA ASP A 134 15.55 14.21 -4.40
C ASP A 134 14.11 14.75 -4.32
N GLY A 135 13.12 13.87 -4.16
CA GLY A 135 11.71 14.21 -3.95
C GLY A 135 10.87 14.33 -5.23
N ASP A 136 11.41 13.92 -6.38
CA ASP A 136 10.65 13.85 -7.63
C ASP A 136 9.77 12.59 -7.67
N TYR A 137 8.60 12.68 -8.31
CA TYR A 137 7.69 11.55 -8.50
C TYR A 137 7.73 11.03 -9.94
N LEU A 138 8.04 9.75 -10.08
CA LEU A 138 8.01 9.00 -11.34
C LEU A 138 6.82 8.05 -11.33
N CYS A 139 5.96 8.15 -12.34
CA CYS A 139 4.70 7.42 -12.37
C CYS A 139 4.48 6.70 -13.68
N ASN A 140 3.92 5.50 -13.60
CA ASN A 140 3.48 4.72 -14.76
C ASN A 140 2.27 3.86 -14.38
N ASP A 141 1.27 3.80 -15.23
CA ASP A 141 0.12 2.89 -15.11
C ASP A 141 0.23 1.73 -16.12
N ASP A 142 0.63 2.03 -17.35
CA ASP A 142 0.87 1.02 -18.37
C ASP A 142 2.32 1.08 -18.88
N THR A 143 3.05 -0.04 -18.86
CA THR A 143 4.35 -0.16 -19.56
C THR A 143 4.19 0.12 -21.05
N SER A 144 3.05 -0.28 -21.62
CA SER A 144 2.62 0.07 -22.98
C SER A 144 1.11 -0.12 -23.10
N GLY A 145 0.46 0.41 -24.14
CA GLY A 145 -0.98 0.20 -24.36
C GLY A 145 -1.43 -1.27 -24.54
N LEU A 146 -0.50 -2.24 -24.61
CA LEU A 146 -0.77 -3.68 -24.65
C LEU A 146 -0.31 -4.42 -23.38
N LEU A 147 0.45 -3.76 -22.49
CA LEU A 147 1.02 -4.32 -21.27
C LEU A 147 0.65 -3.39 -20.10
N LEU A 148 -0.40 -3.78 -19.38
CA LEU A 148 -1.01 -3.01 -18.29
C LEU A 148 -0.27 -3.13 -16.94
N ASP A 149 0.88 -3.80 -16.95
CA ASP A 149 1.79 -3.82 -15.82
C ASP A 149 2.59 -2.53 -15.84
N PRO A 150 2.68 -1.76 -14.74
CA PRO A 150 3.42 -0.51 -14.73
C PRO A 150 4.93 -0.74 -14.56
N THR A 151 5.74 0.03 -15.30
CA THR A 151 7.20 0.06 -15.18
C THR A 151 7.71 1.50 -15.07
N VAL A 152 8.57 1.75 -14.09
CA VAL A 152 9.38 2.96 -13.95
C VAL A 152 10.84 2.58 -14.18
N ALA A 153 11.51 3.29 -15.10
CA ALA A 153 12.94 3.14 -15.36
C ALA A 153 13.67 4.43 -14.94
N ILE A 154 14.60 4.29 -13.99
CA ILE A 154 15.39 5.39 -13.45
C ILE A 154 16.79 5.27 -14.04
N THR A 155 17.14 6.22 -14.91
CA THR A 155 18.48 6.28 -15.53
C THR A 155 19.46 6.91 -14.54
N GLN A 156 20.64 6.30 -14.35
CA GLN A 156 21.66 6.74 -13.40
C GLN A 156 21.07 7.00 -11.99
N PRO A 157 20.45 5.99 -11.36
CA PRO A 157 19.88 6.12 -10.02
C PRO A 157 20.93 6.60 -9.01
N VAL A 158 20.54 7.54 -8.17
CA VAL A 158 21.40 8.07 -7.10
C VAL A 158 21.22 7.26 -5.83
N THR A 159 22.26 7.14 -5.02
CA THR A 159 22.16 6.51 -3.71
C THR A 159 21.16 7.27 -2.82
N GLY A 160 20.31 6.53 -2.11
CA GLY A 160 19.35 7.09 -1.17
C GLY A 160 18.02 6.33 -1.12
N THR A 161 17.06 6.96 -0.46
CA THR A 161 15.74 6.38 -0.21
C THR A 161 14.78 6.63 -1.37
N TYR A 162 14.23 5.55 -1.91
CA TYR A 162 13.12 5.56 -2.86
C TYR A 162 11.85 5.07 -2.16
N ASN A 163 10.78 5.86 -2.17
CA ASN A 163 9.47 5.44 -1.66
C ASN A 163 8.59 4.97 -2.82
N VAL A 164 7.95 3.82 -2.65
CA VAL A 164 7.20 3.18 -3.72
C VAL A 164 5.77 2.91 -3.28
N TRP A 165 4.83 3.42 -4.08
CA TRP A 165 3.42 3.08 -4.00
C TRP A 165 3.05 2.23 -5.20
N VAL A 166 2.27 1.18 -4.96
CA VAL A 166 1.62 0.43 -6.02
C VAL A 166 0.11 0.56 -5.83
N GLY A 167 -0.56 1.03 -6.87
CA GLY A 167 -1.97 1.34 -6.87
C GLY A 167 -2.80 0.47 -7.81
N ASN A 168 -4.08 0.78 -7.89
CA ASN A 168 -5.03 0.17 -8.80
C ASN A 168 -5.70 1.26 -9.65
N SER A 169 -6.11 0.93 -10.87
CA SER A 169 -6.87 1.85 -11.72
C SER A 169 -8.28 2.15 -11.18
N VAL A 170 -8.82 1.28 -10.33
CA VAL A 170 -10.17 1.39 -9.75
C VAL A 170 -10.09 1.83 -8.28
N PRO A 171 -10.96 2.76 -7.83
CA PRO A 171 -10.97 3.19 -6.43
C PRO A 171 -11.20 2.00 -5.48
N ARG A 172 -10.34 1.85 -4.46
CA ARG A 172 -10.36 0.74 -3.50
C ARG A 172 -10.24 -0.66 -4.14
N GLY A 173 -9.83 -0.73 -5.41
CA GLY A 173 -9.42 -1.99 -6.02
C GLY A 173 -8.14 -2.47 -5.34
N LEU A 174 -8.05 -3.78 -5.08
CA LEU A 174 -6.88 -4.41 -4.50
C LEU A 174 -6.34 -5.44 -5.49
N ALA A 175 -5.02 -5.46 -5.69
CA ALA A 175 -4.37 -6.45 -6.53
C ALA A 175 -3.15 -7.02 -5.81
N ALA A 176 -3.06 -8.35 -5.73
CA ALA A 176 -1.85 -9.00 -5.22
C ALA A 176 -0.86 -9.17 -6.36
N GLY A 177 0.43 -9.02 -6.08
CA GLY A 177 1.45 -9.19 -7.10
C GLY A 177 2.86 -9.11 -6.53
N PHE A 178 3.82 -9.00 -7.44
CA PHE A 178 5.23 -8.84 -7.11
C PHE A 178 5.73 -7.49 -7.59
N LEU A 179 6.22 -6.68 -6.65
CA LEU A 179 7.03 -5.51 -6.95
C LEU A 179 8.45 -5.98 -7.20
N VAL A 180 9.01 -5.62 -8.34
CA VAL A 180 10.30 -6.10 -8.81
C VAL A 180 11.26 -4.94 -9.00
N PHE A 181 12.45 -5.06 -8.42
CA PHE A 181 13.57 -4.16 -8.60
C PHE A 181 14.67 -4.88 -9.37
N THR A 182 15.22 -4.28 -10.41
CA THR A 182 16.27 -4.91 -11.22
C THR A 182 17.15 -3.87 -11.91
N THR A 183 18.44 -4.18 -12.01
CA THR A 183 19.40 -3.41 -12.84
C THR A 183 19.65 -4.09 -14.19
N ARG A 184 19.09 -5.29 -14.39
CA ARG A 184 19.29 -6.07 -15.61
C ARG A 184 18.46 -5.55 -16.76
N ASP A 185 19.10 -5.19 -17.87
CA ASP A 185 18.42 -4.74 -19.09
C ASP A 185 17.48 -5.79 -19.70
N ASP A 186 17.80 -7.07 -19.55
CA ASP A 186 17.04 -8.16 -20.13
C ASP A 186 15.71 -8.47 -19.40
N MET A 187 15.49 -7.90 -18.20
CA MET A 187 14.29 -8.12 -17.37
C MET A 187 13.21 -7.04 -17.58
N SER A 188 11.94 -7.46 -17.64
CA SER A 188 10.77 -6.59 -17.73
C SER A 188 9.53 -7.33 -17.23
N ALA A 189 8.43 -6.64 -16.98
CA ALA A 189 7.15 -7.26 -16.59
C ALA A 189 6.74 -8.41 -17.54
N SER A 190 6.88 -8.20 -18.85
CA SER A 190 6.57 -9.20 -19.89
C SER A 190 7.53 -10.38 -19.97
N LYS A 191 8.73 -10.28 -19.38
CA LYS A 191 9.77 -11.31 -19.41
C LYS A 191 9.95 -12.00 -18.07
N LEU A 192 9.30 -11.52 -17.02
CA LEU A 192 9.36 -12.15 -15.72
C LEU A 192 8.69 -13.52 -15.79
N ALA A 193 9.51 -14.56 -15.64
CA ALA A 193 9.05 -15.93 -15.49
C ALA A 193 9.38 -16.39 -14.07
N LEU A 194 8.39 -16.36 -13.17
CA LEU A 194 8.60 -16.70 -11.76
C LEU A 194 9.16 -18.13 -11.57
N ALA A 195 8.82 -19.05 -12.49
CA ALA A 195 9.34 -20.42 -12.48
C ALA A 195 10.84 -20.52 -12.79
N SER A 196 11.44 -19.49 -13.37
CA SER A 196 12.87 -19.44 -13.73
C SER A 196 13.74 -18.82 -12.62
N LEU A 197 13.15 -18.47 -11.47
CA LEU A 197 13.83 -17.84 -10.33
C LEU A 197 14.35 -18.85 -9.29
N VAL A 198 14.15 -20.16 -9.52
CA VAL A 198 14.56 -21.28 -8.64
C VAL A 198 15.55 -22.20 -9.32
#